data_AF-A0A9E6WJM4-F1
#
_entry.id   AF-A0A9E6WJM4-F1
#
_cell.length_a   1.000
_cell.length_b   1.000
_cell.length_c   1.000
_cell.angle_alpha   90.00
_cell.angle_beta   90.00
_cell.angle_gamma   90.00
#
_symmetry.space_group_name_H-M   'P 1'
#
loop_
_entity.id
_entity.type
_entity.pdbx_description
1 polymer ?
#
loop_
_entity_poly.entity_id
_entity_poly.type
_entity_poly.pdbx_seq_one_letter_code
_entity_poly.pdbx_strand_id
1 'polypeptide(L)' 'MSVIYDRVALIGLGLIASSMFWAMKRGGLAGEVTGYARSAETRATAREIGLCDRVC' A
#
# COMPACT_ATOMS: atom_id res chain seq x y z
N MET A 1 0.68 -19.69 2.69
CA MET A 1 0.31 -18.43 2.02
C MET A 1 0.71 -18.52 0.55
N SER A 2 -0.20 -18.21 -0.36
CA SER A 2 0.09 -18.06 -1.79
C SER A 2 0.08 -16.58 -2.13
N VAL A 3 1.23 -16.04 -2.52
CA VAL A 3 1.31 -14.72 -3.15
C VAL A 3 0.50 -14.79 -4.44
N ILE A 4 -0.53 -13.94 -4.56
CA ILE A 4 -1.39 -13.87 -5.75
C ILE A 4 -0.79 -12.89 -6.76
N TYR A 5 -0.31 -11.75 -6.26
CA TYR A 5 0.30 -10.70 -7.06
C TYR A 5 1.73 -10.48 -6.63
N ASP A 6 2.66 -10.53 -7.58
CA ASP A 6 4.07 -10.22 -7.30
C ASP A 6 4.22 -8.77 -6.81
N ARG A 7 3.57 -7.82 -7.51
CA ARG A 7 3.56 -6.40 -7.14
C ARG A 7 2.18 -5.77 -7.32
N VAL A 8 1.79 -4.91 -6.38
CA VAL A 8 0.54 -4.13 -6.41
C VAL A 8 0.87 -2.64 -6.33
N ALA A 9 0.16 -1.82 -7.12
CA ALA A 9 0.26 -0.37 -7.07
C ALA A 9 -1.06 0.23 -6.55
N LEU A 10 -0.97 1.03 -5.49
CA LEU A 10 -2.09 1.77 -4.91
C LEU A 10 -2.00 3.24 -5.35
N ILE A 11 -2.93 3.65 -6.21
CA ILE A 11 -3.02 5.02 -6.72
C ILE A 11 -4.15 5.74 -5.97
N GLY A 12 -3.76 6.58 -5.02
CA GLY A 12 -4.63 7.17 -4.02
C GLY A 12 -4.49 6.43 -2.69
N LEU A 13 -3.96 7.11 -1.66
CA LEU A 13 -3.67 6.53 -0.35
C LEU A 13 -4.72 6.94 0.69
N GLY A 14 -6.00 6.77 0.31
CA GLY A 14 -7.15 7.01 1.18
C GLY A 14 -7.61 5.74 1.90
N LEU A 15 -8.78 5.81 2.55
CA LEU A 15 -9.32 4.72 3.39
C LEU A 15 -9.39 3.36 2.67
N ILE A 16 -9.84 3.34 1.41
CA ILE A 16 -9.99 2.08 0.65
C ILE A 16 -8.64 1.43 0.37
N ALA A 17 -7.70 2.19 -0.20
CA ALA A 17 -6.36 1.68 -0.51
C ALA A 17 -5.64 1.19 0.75
N SER A 18 -5.76 1.93 1.86
CA SER A 18 -5.21 1.51 3.14
C SER A 18 -5.85 0.21 3.66
N SER A 19 -7.18 0.08 3.53
CA SER A 19 -7.88 -1.15 3.94
C SER A 19 -7.44 -2.35 3.10
N MET A 20 -7.28 -2.16 1.79
CA MET A 20 -6.79 -3.19 0.88
C MET A 20 -5.35 -3.60 1.20
N PHE A 21 -4.45 -2.65 1.46
CA PHE A 21 -3.08 -2.93 1.88
C PHE A 21 -3.03 -3.83 3.12
N TRP A 22 -3.77 -3.49 4.17
CA TRP A 22 -3.79 -4.28 5.40
C TRP A 22 -4.40 -5.67 5.20
N ALA A 23 -5.43 -5.79 4.36
CA ALA A 23 -5.99 -7.10 4.01
C ALA A 23 -4.97 -7.97 3.25
N MET A 24 -4.29 -7.40 2.25
CA MET A 24 -3.24 -8.10 1.49
C MET A 24 -2.07 -8.52 2.37
N LYS A 25 -1.61 -7.61 3.26
CA LYS A 25 -0.51 -7.88 4.19
C LYS A 25 -0.84 -9.00 5.17
N ARG A 26 -2.05 -8.98 5.77
CA ARG A 26 -2.52 -10.05 6.66
C ARG A 26 -2.68 -11.39 5.94
N GLY A 27 -3.15 -11.37 4.69
CA GLY A 27 -3.33 -12.58 3.89
C GLY A 27 -2.07 -13.09 3.20
N GLY A 28 -0.96 -12.33 3.22
CA GLY A 28 0.23 -12.59 2.41
C GLY A 28 -0.07 -12.70 0.91
N LEU A 29 -0.97 -11.83 0.42
CA LEU A 29 -1.51 -11.90 -0.95
C LEU A 29 -0.65 -11.17 -1.99
N ALA A 30 0.20 -10.24 -1.55
CA ALA A 30 1.07 -9.45 -2.41
C ALA A 30 2.53 -9.58 -1.97
N GLY A 31 3.46 -9.66 -2.92
CA GLY A 31 4.90 -9.66 -2.67
C GLY A 31 5.43 -8.28 -2.29
N GLU A 32 5.08 -7.26 -3.09
CA GLU A 32 5.40 -5.85 -2.82
C GLU A 32 4.18 -4.96 -3.09
N VAL A 33 3.92 -4.01 -2.21
CA VAL A 33 2.92 -2.96 -2.42
C VAL A 33 3.61 -1.60 -2.54
N THR A 34 3.37 -0.94 -3.67
CA THR A 34 3.83 0.42 -3.94
C THR A 34 2.65 1.39 -3.87
N GLY A 35 2.87 2.59 -3.35
CA GLY A 35 1.82 3.59 -3.15
C GLY A 35 2.16 4.95 -3.75
N TYR A 36 1.17 5.63 -4.30
CA TYR A 36 1.27 7.01 -4.77
C TYR A 36 0.02 7.80 -4.36
N ALA A 37 0.23 9.06 -3.94
CA ALA A 37 -0.85 10.03 -3.75
C ALA A 37 -0.43 11.39 -4.33
N ARG A 38 -1.40 12.20 -4.74
CA ARG A 38 -1.15 13.53 -5.33
C ARG A 38 -0.42 14.47 -4.36
N SER A 39 -0.89 14.55 -3.12
CA SER A 39 -0.37 15.43 -2.07
C SER A 39 0.88 14.85 -1.41
N ALA A 40 1.91 15.68 -1.25
CA ALA A 40 3.11 15.31 -0.51
C ALA A 40 2.83 14.95 0.95
N GLU A 41 1.89 15.66 1.58
CA GLU A 41 1.41 15.39 2.94
C GLU A 41 0.89 13.95 3.09
N THR A 42 -0.04 13.52 2.22
CA THR A 42 -0.57 12.16 2.27
C THR A 42 0.52 11.11 2.05
N ARG A 43 1.50 11.39 1.20
CA ARG A 43 2.66 10.49 1.02
C ARG A 43 3.55 10.45 2.27
N ALA A 44 3.73 11.57 2.96
CA ALA A 44 4.49 11.62 4.20
C ALA A 44 3.79 10.81 5.30
N THR A 45 2.49 11.03 5.50
CA THR A 45 1.67 10.25 6.43
C THR A 45 1.73 8.76 6.10
N ALA A 46 1.61 8.38 4.82
CA ALA A 46 1.70 6.99 4.41
C ALA A 46 3.05 6.35 4.78
N ARG A 47 4.15 7.07 4.61
CA ARG A 47 5.49 6.60 5.04
C ARG A 47 5.58 6.46 6.56
N GLU A 48 5.08 7.44 7.30
CA GLU A 48 5.10 7.45 8.77
C GLU A 48 4.34 6.26 9.37
N ILE A 49 3.15 5.95 8.82
CA ILE A 49 2.31 4.85 9.31
C ILE A 49 2.67 3.48 8.71
N GLY A 50 3.68 3.41 7.84
CA GLY A 50 4.09 2.16 7.17
C GLY A 50 3.04 1.61 6.19
N LEU A 51 2.30 2.50 5.53
CA LEU A 51 1.36 2.16 4.48
C LEU A 51 2.12 2.00 3.15
N CYS A 52 2.11 0.79 2.59
CA CYS A 52 2.93 0.33 1.46
C CYS A 52 4.39 0.06 1.83
N ASP A 53 5.04 -0.83 1.07
CA ASP A 53 6.48 -1.12 1.21
C ASP A 53 7.34 -0.01 0.60
N ARG A 54 6.81 0.65 -0.44
CA ARG A 54 7.40 1.83 -1.06
C ARG A 54 6.34 2.88 -1.37
N VAL A 55 6.59 4.12 -0.96
CA VAL A 55 5.76 5.28 -1.33
C VAL A 55 6.57 6.16 -2.28
N CYS A 56 6.01 6.42 -3.47
CA CYS A 56 6.57 7.32 -4.47
C CYS A 56 5.99 8.72 -4.24
#